data_AF-A0A7J2S7H5-F1
#
_entry.id   AF-A0A7J2S7H5-F1
#
_cell.length_a   1.000
_cell.length_b   1.000
_cell.length_c   1.000
_cell.angle_alpha   90.00
_cell.angle_beta   90.00
_cell.angle_gamma   90.00
#
_symmetry.space_group_name_H-M   'P 1'
#
loop_
_entity.id
_entity.type
_entity.pdbx_description
1 polymer ?
#
loop_
_entity_poly.entity_id
_entity_poly.type
_entity_poly.pdbx_seq_one_letter_code
_entity_poly.pdbx_strand_id
1 'polypeptide(L)'
;MVSLREMKEKGYIPQKTYFKMMAGGSLSLMKTLLLNMKDLKKLRKIPPSEERYVRPPREYEIPPYNKNMKCCKSNEKYLRPTLYCNPCEPEVVAIANKLGAYKVSDREFAEAAFNFVKEKMTLEILPMNNVGETFRRGTGTCFHLITAFIALCRCAGIRARYKVFAMNMIKAWYDSVVEADPLVKKWYDSMGYFMLEGEGEAYIDGKWVVAHVGPKAERQAAAGIP
;
A
#
# COMPACT_ATOMS: atom_id res chain seq x y z
N MET A 1 16.97 -1.54 16.86
CA MET A 1 16.66 -0.18 16.37
C MET A 1 17.76 0.22 15.39
N VAL A 2 17.41 0.75 14.22
CA VAL A 2 18.35 1.20 13.18
C VAL A 2 19.05 2.49 13.65
N SER A 3 20.36 2.63 13.46
CA SER A 3 21.07 3.85 13.87
C SER A 3 20.78 5.03 12.92
N LEU A 4 20.91 6.27 13.39
CA LEU A 4 20.74 7.47 12.51
C LEU A 4 21.71 7.47 11.33
N ARG A 5 22.94 6.99 11.55
CA ARG A 5 23.94 6.81 10.50
C ARG A 5 23.45 5.83 9.45
N GLU A 6 22.96 4.67 9.87
CA GLU A 6 22.41 3.65 8.98
C GLU A 6 21.16 4.17 8.25
N MET A 7 20.28 4.95 8.91
CA MET A 7 19.14 5.59 8.26
C MET A 7 19.57 6.55 7.14
N LYS A 8 20.64 7.32 7.36
CA LYS A 8 21.19 8.22 6.34
C LYS A 8 21.83 7.45 5.18
N GLU A 9 22.71 6.50 5.49
CA GLU A 9 23.41 5.67 4.50
C GLU A 9 22.43 4.83 3.65
N LYS A 10 21.39 4.29 4.29
CA LYS A 10 20.33 3.52 3.62
C LYS A 10 19.20 4.41 3.08
N GLY A 11 19.30 5.73 3.17
CA GLY A 11 18.30 6.65 2.61
C GLY A 11 16.88 6.41 3.13
N TYR A 12 16.74 6.06 4.41
CA TYR A 12 15.46 5.92 5.11
C TYR A 12 14.91 7.26 5.62
N ILE A 13 15.71 8.32 5.55
CA ILE A 13 15.27 9.66 5.93
C ILE A 13 14.24 10.15 4.90
N PRO A 14 13.00 10.48 5.31
CA PRO A 14 11.99 10.99 4.40
C PRO A 14 12.44 12.31 3.75
N GLN A 15 11.94 12.57 2.54
CA GLN A 15 12.19 13.83 1.85
C GLN A 15 11.58 15.02 2.62
N LYS A 16 12.21 16.20 2.50
CA LYS A 16 11.78 17.42 3.19
C LYS A 16 10.31 17.77 2.95
N THR A 17 9.82 17.59 1.72
CA THR A 17 8.42 17.82 1.35
C THR A 17 7.48 16.92 2.13
N TYR A 18 7.78 15.62 2.17
CA TYR A 18 7.00 14.63 2.92
C TYR A 18 6.98 14.95 4.42
N PHE A 19 8.13 15.33 4.98
CA PHE A 19 8.21 15.74 6.39
C PHE A 19 7.35 16.97 6.68
N LYS A 20 7.40 18.00 5.83
CA LYS A 20 6.54 19.19 5.96
C LYS A 20 5.06 18.84 5.93
N MET A 21 4.65 17.98 5.00
CA MET A 21 3.26 17.52 4.88
C MET A 21 2.82 16.74 6.12
N MET A 22 3.64 15.78 6.60
CA MET A 22 3.32 15.03 7.82
C MET A 22 3.21 15.94 9.04
N ALA A 23 4.12 16.92 9.20
CA ALA A 23 4.10 17.84 10.33
C ALA A 23 2.84 18.73 10.31
N GLY A 24 2.54 19.34 9.16
CA GLY A 24 1.34 20.17 8.98
C GLY A 24 0.04 19.39 9.15
N GLY A 25 -0.03 18.18 8.58
CA GLY A 25 -1.16 17.26 8.75
C GLY A 25 -1.35 16.82 10.20
N SER A 26 -0.27 16.51 10.92
CA SER A 26 -0.31 16.11 12.33
C SER A 26 -0.84 17.23 13.22
N LEU A 27 -0.38 18.47 13.02
CA LEU A 27 -0.86 19.62 13.78
C LEU A 27 -2.34 19.90 13.51
N SER A 28 -2.75 19.84 12.24
CA SER A 28 -4.14 20.02 11.82
C SER A 28 -5.07 18.95 12.38
N LEU A 29 -4.62 17.68 12.35
CA LEU A 29 -5.35 16.55 12.93
C LEU A 29 -5.47 16.72 14.44
N MET A 30 -4.36 17.02 15.13
CA MET A 30 -4.36 17.24 16.58
C MET A 30 -5.34 18.35 16.98
N LYS A 31 -5.34 19.49 16.27
CA LYS A 31 -6.29 20.58 16.50
C LYS A 31 -7.74 20.13 16.27
N THR A 32 -7.99 19.40 15.19
CA THR A 32 -9.34 18.91 14.83
C THR A 32 -9.85 17.91 15.87
N LEU A 33 -9.00 16.98 16.32
CA LEU A 33 -9.38 16.00 17.33
C LEU A 33 -9.71 16.69 18.66
N LEU A 34 -8.87 17.63 19.11
CA LEU A 34 -9.07 18.36 20.36
C LEU A 34 -10.37 19.19 20.36
N LEU A 35 -10.70 19.82 19.23
CA LEU A 35 -11.88 20.68 19.10
C LEU A 35 -13.19 19.90 18.86
N ASN A 36 -13.14 18.63 18.47
CA ASN A 36 -14.32 17.82 18.10
C ASN A 36 -14.42 16.50 18.91
N MET A 37 -13.97 16.50 20.17
CA MET A 37 -13.95 15.32 21.05
C MET A 37 -15.32 14.62 21.24
N LYS A 38 -16.44 15.36 21.17
CA LYS A 38 -17.79 14.79 21.27
C LYS A 38 -18.16 13.97 20.03
N ASP A 39 -17.79 14.43 18.84
CA ASP A 39 -18.09 13.75 17.58
C ASP A 39 -17.24 12.49 17.41
N LEU A 40 -15.98 12.53 17.86
CA LEU A 40 -15.12 11.35 17.96
C LEU A 40 -15.72 10.23 18.83
N LYS A 41 -16.40 10.58 19.93
CA LYS A 41 -17.07 9.58 20.78
C LYS A 41 -18.28 8.94 20.09
N LYS A 42 -18.94 9.64 19.16
CA LYS A 42 -20.06 9.11 18.37
C LYS A 42 -19.57 8.14 17.29
N LEU A 43 -18.50 8.49 16.56
CA LEU A 43 -17.90 7.65 15.51
C LEU A 43 -17.42 6.26 15.99
N ARG A 44 -17.21 6.07 17.31
CA ARG A 44 -16.81 4.79 17.89
C ARG A 44 -17.96 3.84 18.22
N LYS A 45 -19.22 4.27 18.06
CA LYS A 45 -20.39 3.45 18.37
C LYS A 45 -21.06 3.01 17.09
N ILE A 46 -20.77 1.79 16.65
CA ILE A 46 -21.53 1.10 15.59
C ILE A 46 -22.72 0.43 16.28
N PRO A 47 -23.97 0.84 16.01
CA PRO A 47 -25.18 0.20 16.52
C PRO A 47 -25.18 -1.32 16.22
N PRO A 48 -25.75 -2.17 17.10
CA PRO A 48 -25.87 -3.60 16.82
C PRO A 48 -26.66 -3.93 15.55
N SER A 49 -27.54 -3.02 15.13
CA SER A 49 -28.40 -3.15 13.95
C SER A 49 -27.74 -2.74 12.62
N GLU A 50 -26.54 -2.15 12.64
CA GLU A 50 -25.85 -1.76 11.42
C GLU A 50 -25.16 -2.96 10.77
N GLU A 51 -25.21 -3.02 9.44
CA GLU A 51 -24.47 -4.00 8.66
C GLU A 51 -22.97 -3.87 8.94
N ARG A 52 -22.35 -4.99 9.29
CA ARG A 52 -20.91 -5.05 9.54
C ARG A 52 -20.22 -5.55 8.29
N TYR A 53 -19.14 -4.87 7.93
CA TYR A 53 -18.26 -5.34 6.88
C TYR A 53 -17.80 -6.79 7.16
N VAL A 54 -18.13 -7.68 6.25
CA VAL A 54 -17.63 -9.06 6.23
C VAL A 54 -16.51 -9.12 5.21
N ARG A 55 -15.30 -9.44 5.68
CA ARG A 55 -14.14 -9.58 4.79
C ARG A 55 -14.40 -10.69 3.76
N PRO A 56 -14.19 -10.45 2.46
CA PRO A 56 -14.32 -11.50 1.46
C PRO A 56 -13.24 -12.57 1.64
N PRO A 57 -13.51 -13.83 1.26
CA PRO A 57 -12.50 -14.87 1.26
C PRO A 57 -11.38 -14.53 0.26
N ARG A 58 -10.17 -15.02 0.53
CA ARG A 58 -9.02 -14.86 -0.36
C ARG A 58 -9.23 -15.61 -1.68
N GLU A 59 -9.02 -14.94 -2.81
CA GLU A 59 -9.28 -15.46 -4.17
C GLU A 59 -8.10 -16.22 -4.81
N TYR A 60 -7.12 -16.61 -4.01
CA TYR A 60 -5.95 -17.34 -4.47
C TYR A 60 -5.43 -18.28 -3.40
N GLU A 61 -4.63 -19.24 -3.84
CA GLU A 61 -3.88 -20.13 -2.96
C GLU A 61 -2.43 -19.67 -2.87
N ILE A 62 -1.85 -19.80 -1.68
CA ILE A 62 -0.40 -19.63 -1.48
C ILE A 62 0.26 -20.95 -1.83
N PRO A 63 1.16 -20.99 -2.81
CA PRO A 63 1.88 -22.21 -3.15
C PRO A 63 2.74 -22.69 -1.98
N PRO A 64 3.04 -23.99 -1.88
CA PRO A 64 3.94 -24.49 -0.86
C PRO A 64 5.35 -23.89 -1.04
N TYR A 65 5.91 -23.36 0.04
CA TYR A 65 7.28 -22.84 0.05
C TYR A 65 8.29 -23.99 0.09
N ASN A 66 9.38 -23.85 -0.68
CA ASN A 66 10.54 -24.73 -0.60
C ASN A 66 11.81 -23.89 -0.41
N LYS A 67 12.71 -24.33 0.49
CA LYS A 67 13.99 -23.66 0.79
C LYS A 67 14.91 -23.47 -0.43
N ASN A 68 14.74 -24.28 -1.47
CA ASN A 68 15.49 -24.20 -2.72
C ASN A 68 14.94 -23.18 -3.71
N MET A 69 13.76 -22.58 -3.43
CA MET A 69 13.21 -21.51 -4.25
C MET A 69 14.12 -20.28 -4.17
N LYS A 70 14.40 -19.69 -5.32
CA LYS A 70 15.28 -18.52 -5.41
C LYS A 70 14.57 -17.29 -4.83
N CYS A 71 15.35 -16.45 -4.14
CA CYS A 71 14.96 -15.12 -3.69
C CYS A 71 16.17 -14.18 -3.77
N CYS A 72 15.96 -12.95 -4.22
CA CYS A 72 17.01 -11.94 -4.26
C CYS A 72 17.34 -11.47 -2.84
N LYS A 73 18.46 -11.94 -2.30
CA LYS A 73 19.03 -11.45 -1.03
C LYS A 73 20.01 -10.33 -1.33
N SER A 74 19.52 -9.11 -1.42
CA SER A 74 20.34 -7.92 -1.67
C SER A 74 20.18 -6.88 -0.57
N ASN A 75 21.26 -6.15 -0.26
CA ASN A 75 21.22 -4.97 0.60
C ASN A 75 21.17 -3.65 -0.22
N GLU A 76 21.10 -3.76 -1.55
CA GLU A 76 21.04 -2.62 -2.46
C GLU A 76 19.72 -1.85 -2.29
N LYS A 77 19.78 -0.52 -2.50
CA LYS A 77 18.59 0.33 -2.48
C LYS A 77 17.58 -0.18 -3.52
N TYR A 78 16.31 -0.25 -3.13
CA TYR A 78 15.18 -0.76 -3.92
C TYR A 78 15.16 -2.28 -4.19
N LEU A 79 16.15 -3.04 -3.72
CA LEU A 79 16.10 -4.51 -3.66
C LEU A 79 16.02 -5.02 -2.22
N ARG A 80 16.57 -4.27 -1.27
CA ARG A 80 16.62 -4.70 0.13
C ARG A 80 15.25 -4.79 0.81
N PRO A 81 15.16 -5.60 1.87
CA PRO A 81 14.03 -5.55 2.79
C PRO A 81 13.87 -4.16 3.41
N THR A 82 12.62 -3.75 3.63
CA THR A 82 12.25 -2.56 4.39
C THR A 82 11.18 -2.92 5.42
N LEU A 83 10.79 -1.98 6.29
CA LEU A 83 9.72 -2.20 7.27
C LEU A 83 8.48 -2.77 6.56
N TYR A 84 7.95 -3.88 7.09
CA TYR A 84 6.81 -4.65 6.54
C TYR A 84 6.98 -5.27 5.15
N CYS A 85 8.10 -5.02 4.46
CA CYS A 85 8.36 -5.47 3.11
C CYS A 85 9.64 -6.32 3.07
N ASN A 86 9.51 -7.61 3.39
CA ASN A 86 10.60 -8.56 3.26
C ASN A 86 10.40 -9.44 2.01
N PRO A 87 11.22 -9.29 0.95
CA PRO A 87 11.07 -10.05 -0.29
C PRO A 87 11.32 -11.56 -0.14
N CYS A 88 11.94 -12.00 0.97
CA CYS A 88 12.25 -13.41 1.22
C CYS A 88 11.38 -14.03 2.31
N GLU A 89 10.22 -13.46 2.65
CA GLU A 89 9.21 -14.19 3.43
C GLU A 89 8.67 -15.39 2.63
N PRO A 90 8.37 -16.53 3.28
CA PRO A 90 7.99 -17.77 2.59
C PRO A 90 6.85 -17.60 1.57
N GLU A 91 5.82 -16.83 1.93
CA GLU A 91 4.67 -16.53 1.08
C GLU A 91 5.08 -15.75 -0.18
N VAL A 92 5.96 -14.75 -0.03
CA VAL A 92 6.45 -13.92 -1.13
C VAL A 92 7.22 -14.79 -2.11
N VAL A 93 8.15 -15.60 -1.61
CA VAL A 93 9.00 -16.45 -2.43
C VAL A 93 8.17 -17.49 -3.19
N ALA A 94 7.22 -18.13 -2.51
CA ALA A 94 6.36 -19.13 -3.12
C ALA A 94 5.48 -18.55 -4.24
N ILE A 95 4.86 -17.39 -3.99
CA ILE A 95 4.05 -16.69 -5.00
C ILE A 95 4.93 -16.20 -6.15
N ALA A 96 6.07 -15.56 -5.88
CA ALA A 96 6.98 -15.07 -6.91
C ALA A 96 7.48 -16.21 -7.83
N ASN A 97 7.86 -17.36 -7.26
CA ASN A 97 8.30 -18.51 -8.07
C ASN A 97 7.15 -19.10 -8.91
N LYS A 98 5.90 -19.08 -8.41
CA LYS A 98 4.71 -19.47 -9.21
C LYS A 98 4.42 -18.50 -10.34
N LEU A 99 4.65 -17.20 -10.12
CA LEU A 99 4.47 -16.15 -11.14
C LEU A 99 5.62 -16.09 -12.16
N GLY A 100 6.65 -16.93 -12.02
CA GLY A 100 7.72 -17.04 -13.01
C GLY A 100 9.02 -16.31 -12.67
N ALA A 101 9.22 -15.89 -11.41
CA ALA A 101 10.49 -15.29 -10.98
C ALA A 101 11.68 -16.16 -11.42
N TYR A 102 12.68 -15.54 -12.06
CA TYR A 102 13.88 -16.19 -12.61
C TYR A 102 13.64 -17.20 -13.75
N LYS A 103 12.45 -17.21 -14.35
CA LYS A 103 12.09 -18.07 -15.50
C LYS A 103 11.62 -17.25 -16.70
N VAL A 104 10.97 -16.12 -16.45
CA VAL A 104 10.49 -15.19 -17.47
C VAL A 104 11.26 -13.87 -17.41
N SER A 105 11.02 -12.98 -18.37
CA SER A 105 11.62 -11.64 -18.39
C SER A 105 11.16 -10.77 -17.21
N ASP A 106 11.94 -9.76 -16.83
CA ASP A 106 11.57 -8.80 -15.77
C ASP A 106 10.23 -8.12 -16.06
N ARG A 107 9.99 -7.79 -17.33
CA ARG A 107 8.73 -7.20 -17.81
C ARG A 107 7.55 -8.14 -17.56
N GLU A 108 7.64 -9.36 -18.06
CA GLU A 108 6.58 -10.35 -17.97
C GLU A 108 6.28 -10.70 -16.51
N PHE A 109 7.33 -10.85 -15.69
CA PHE A 109 7.16 -11.08 -14.26
C PHE A 109 6.46 -9.90 -13.56
N ALA A 110 6.89 -8.66 -13.83
CA ALA A 110 6.30 -7.48 -13.20
C ALA A 110 4.83 -7.31 -13.58
N GLU A 111 4.45 -7.61 -14.82
CA GLU A 111 3.05 -7.60 -15.27
C GLU A 111 2.23 -8.71 -14.58
N ALA A 112 2.78 -9.92 -14.46
CA ALA A 112 2.14 -11.01 -13.73
C ALA A 112 1.94 -10.67 -12.23
N ALA A 113 2.94 -10.07 -11.60
CA ALA A 113 2.87 -9.60 -10.22
C ALA A 113 1.85 -8.45 -10.05
N PHE A 114 1.82 -7.50 -10.99
CA PHE A 114 0.82 -6.42 -11.02
C PHE A 114 -0.59 -7.01 -11.10
N ASN A 115 -0.87 -7.84 -12.10
CA ASN A 115 -2.19 -8.45 -12.33
C ASN A 115 -2.63 -9.30 -11.14
N PHE A 116 -1.70 -10.07 -10.55
CA PHE A 116 -1.98 -10.86 -9.35
C PHE A 116 -2.45 -9.97 -8.19
N VAL A 117 -1.67 -8.96 -7.81
CA VAL A 117 -2.03 -8.08 -6.68
C VAL A 117 -3.30 -7.30 -6.99
N LYS A 118 -3.40 -6.75 -8.20
CA LYS A 118 -4.51 -5.92 -8.65
C LYS A 118 -5.86 -6.64 -8.63
N GLU A 119 -5.88 -7.86 -9.13
CA GLU A 119 -7.15 -8.57 -9.39
C GLU A 119 -7.49 -9.61 -8.32
N LYS A 120 -6.50 -10.11 -7.57
CA LYS A 120 -6.70 -11.19 -6.59
C LYS A 120 -6.67 -10.73 -5.14
N MET A 121 -6.31 -9.48 -4.87
CA MET A 121 -6.31 -8.91 -3.53
C MET A 121 -7.36 -7.79 -3.40
N THR A 122 -7.93 -7.65 -2.20
CA THR A 122 -9.02 -6.67 -1.95
C THR A 122 -8.57 -5.54 -1.04
N LEU A 123 -8.97 -4.31 -1.39
CA LEU A 123 -8.71 -3.13 -0.58
C LEU A 123 -9.55 -3.15 0.71
N GLU A 124 -8.88 -3.08 1.86
CA GLU A 124 -9.46 -3.02 3.20
C GLU A 124 -8.67 -2.01 4.06
N ILE A 125 -9.34 -1.20 4.87
CA ILE A 125 -8.66 -0.25 5.78
C ILE A 125 -8.41 -0.92 7.12
N LEU A 126 -7.14 -1.18 7.44
CA LEU A 126 -6.72 -1.85 8.68
C LEU A 126 -5.27 -1.46 9.09
N PRO A 127 -4.83 -1.79 10.32
CA PRO A 127 -3.46 -1.55 10.77
C PRO A 127 -2.41 -2.22 9.88
N MET A 128 -1.21 -1.60 9.79
CA MET A 128 -0.09 -2.11 8.98
C MET A 128 0.53 -3.39 9.56
N ASN A 129 0.89 -4.33 8.70
CA ASN A 129 1.52 -5.61 9.06
C ASN A 129 2.57 -6.07 8.04
N ASN A 130 3.30 -7.16 8.35
CA ASN A 130 4.28 -7.78 7.44
C ASN A 130 3.62 -8.35 6.18
N VAL A 131 4.33 -8.33 5.05
CA VAL A 131 3.78 -8.70 3.74
C VAL A 131 3.22 -10.13 3.66
N GLY A 132 3.82 -11.11 4.35
CA GLY A 132 3.31 -12.48 4.38
C GLY A 132 1.94 -12.59 5.04
N GLU A 133 1.67 -11.81 6.09
CA GLU A 133 0.34 -11.71 6.71
C GLU A 133 -0.68 -11.13 5.72
N THR A 134 -0.28 -10.14 4.93
CA THR A 134 -1.12 -9.59 3.86
C THR A 134 -1.46 -10.67 2.83
N PHE A 135 -0.49 -11.48 2.40
CA PHE A 135 -0.76 -12.57 1.47
C PHE A 135 -1.64 -13.67 2.07
N ARG A 136 -1.48 -13.99 3.35
CA ARG A 136 -2.37 -14.96 4.03
C ARG A 136 -3.80 -14.46 4.10
N ARG A 137 -3.98 -13.16 4.38
CA ARG A 137 -5.29 -12.52 4.49
C ARG A 137 -5.97 -12.27 3.15
N GLY A 138 -5.22 -11.91 2.10
CA GLY A 138 -5.76 -11.55 0.79
C GLY A 138 -6.31 -10.13 0.70
N THR A 139 -6.23 -9.35 1.78
CA THR A 139 -6.76 -7.99 1.84
C THR A 139 -5.76 -7.03 2.49
N GLY A 140 -5.89 -5.74 2.19
CA GLY A 140 -4.96 -4.74 2.70
C GLY A 140 -5.32 -3.32 2.29
N THR A 141 -4.74 -2.34 2.98
CA THR A 141 -4.77 -0.93 2.54
C THR A 141 -4.04 -0.78 1.20
N CYS A 142 -4.14 0.39 0.55
CA CYS A 142 -3.35 0.68 -0.64
C CYS A 142 -1.84 0.40 -0.42
N PHE A 143 -1.29 0.80 0.73
CA PHE A 143 0.09 0.52 1.10
C PHE A 143 0.40 -0.96 1.29
N HIS A 144 -0.53 -1.77 1.78
CA HIS A 144 -0.34 -3.22 1.86
C HIS A 144 -0.24 -3.85 0.47
N LEU A 145 -1.11 -3.46 -0.47
CA LEU A 145 -1.10 -3.96 -1.84
C LEU A 145 0.17 -3.54 -2.58
N ILE A 146 0.57 -2.27 -2.45
CA ILE A 146 1.85 -1.78 -2.99
C ILE A 146 3.02 -2.54 -2.39
N THR A 147 2.98 -2.82 -1.08
CA THR A 147 4.01 -3.62 -0.40
C THR A 147 4.08 -5.04 -0.93
N ALA A 148 2.94 -5.68 -1.19
CA ALA A 148 2.86 -6.99 -1.82
C ALA A 148 3.51 -7.00 -3.21
N PHE A 149 3.14 -6.04 -4.06
CA PHE A 149 3.74 -5.87 -5.40
C PHE A 149 5.27 -5.66 -5.33
N ILE A 150 5.72 -4.70 -4.51
CA ILE A 150 7.14 -4.39 -4.34
C ILE A 150 7.90 -5.61 -3.82
N ALA A 151 7.36 -6.36 -2.85
CA ALA A 151 8.01 -7.53 -2.31
C ALA A 151 8.19 -8.63 -3.38
N LEU A 152 7.18 -8.84 -4.24
CA LEU A 152 7.27 -9.78 -5.37
C LEU A 152 8.35 -9.35 -6.37
N CYS A 153 8.35 -8.09 -6.81
CA CYS A 153 9.37 -7.55 -7.72
C CYS A 153 10.78 -7.69 -7.13
N ARG A 154 10.96 -7.28 -5.88
CA ARG A 154 12.25 -7.40 -5.19
C ARG A 154 12.67 -8.86 -5.03
N CYS A 155 11.73 -9.77 -4.76
CA CYS A 155 11.99 -11.20 -4.70
C CYS A 155 12.61 -11.71 -6.00
N ALA A 156 12.11 -11.26 -7.15
CA ALA A 156 12.62 -11.61 -8.47
C ALA A 156 13.91 -10.87 -8.89
N GLY A 157 14.44 -9.97 -8.05
CA GLY A 157 15.63 -9.16 -8.36
C GLY A 157 15.34 -7.87 -9.12
N ILE A 158 14.07 -7.47 -9.23
CA ILE A 158 13.65 -6.23 -9.89
C ILE A 158 13.61 -5.12 -8.85
N ARG A 159 14.33 -4.02 -9.09
CA ARG A 159 14.29 -2.83 -8.22
C ARG A 159 12.86 -2.29 -8.18
N ALA A 160 12.29 -2.17 -6.99
CA ALA A 160 10.94 -1.64 -6.81
C ALA A 160 10.84 -0.68 -5.63
N ARG A 161 10.03 0.38 -5.78
CA ARG A 161 9.91 1.47 -4.79
C ARG A 161 8.48 1.99 -4.65
N TYR A 162 8.23 2.67 -3.54
CA TYR A 162 7.00 3.44 -3.32
C TYR A 162 7.13 4.80 -4.01
N LYS A 163 6.04 5.25 -4.61
CA LYS A 163 5.83 6.63 -5.04
C LYS A 163 4.61 7.15 -4.29
N VAL A 164 4.81 8.15 -3.43
CA VAL A 164 3.75 8.71 -2.58
C VAL A 164 3.49 10.14 -3.01
N PHE A 165 2.22 10.50 -3.16
CA PHE A 165 1.80 11.82 -3.61
C PHE A 165 0.48 12.23 -2.94
N ALA A 166 0.21 13.53 -2.93
CA ALA A 166 -1.11 14.04 -2.57
C ALA A 166 -2.01 13.97 -3.80
N MET A 167 -3.16 13.32 -3.68
CA MET A 167 -4.15 13.29 -4.75
C MET A 167 -5.10 14.49 -4.60
N ASN A 168 -5.39 15.18 -5.70
CA ASN A 168 -6.58 16.01 -5.77
C ASN A 168 -7.79 15.08 -5.88
N MET A 169 -8.73 15.18 -4.93
CA MET A 169 -9.92 14.33 -4.94
C MET A 169 -10.78 14.62 -6.16
N ILE A 170 -11.16 13.57 -6.89
CA ILE A 170 -12.18 13.68 -7.93
C ILE A 170 -13.53 14.02 -7.28
N LYS A 171 -14.36 14.77 -8.01
CA LYS A 171 -15.64 15.28 -7.49
C LYS A 171 -16.52 14.17 -6.89
N ALA A 172 -16.59 13.01 -7.56
CA ALA A 172 -17.37 11.88 -7.09
C ALA A 172 -16.97 11.41 -5.67
N TRP A 173 -15.67 11.41 -5.35
CA TRP A 173 -15.18 11.06 -4.02
C TRP A 173 -15.35 12.20 -3.02
N TYR A 174 -15.20 13.44 -3.47
CA TYR A 174 -15.45 14.61 -2.63
C TYR A 174 -16.91 14.63 -2.15
N ASP A 175 -17.87 14.50 -3.06
CA ASP A 175 -19.29 14.55 -2.74
C ASP A 175 -19.69 13.40 -1.79
N SER A 176 -19.19 12.18 -2.04
CA SER A 176 -19.56 10.98 -1.27
C SER A 176 -18.83 10.80 0.06
N VAL A 177 -17.64 11.38 0.23
CA VAL A 177 -16.81 11.18 1.43
C VAL A 177 -16.62 12.47 2.22
N VAL A 178 -16.31 13.59 1.55
CA VAL A 178 -15.97 14.85 2.22
C VAL A 178 -17.21 15.68 2.49
N GLU A 179 -18.12 15.82 1.54
CA GLU A 179 -19.34 16.59 1.73
C GLU A 179 -20.35 15.85 2.63
N ALA A 180 -20.35 14.52 2.61
CA ALA A 180 -21.24 13.68 3.40
C ALA A 180 -21.01 13.77 4.93
N ASP A 181 -19.80 14.14 5.38
CA ASP A 181 -19.47 14.23 6.81
C ASP A 181 -18.80 15.57 7.16
N PRO A 182 -19.42 16.42 8.01
CA PRO A 182 -18.88 17.73 8.38
C PRO A 182 -17.50 17.71 9.06
N LEU A 183 -17.15 16.62 9.78
CA LEU A 183 -15.83 16.45 10.38
C LEU A 183 -14.79 16.13 9.30
N VAL A 184 -15.16 15.27 8.35
CA VAL A 184 -14.33 14.95 7.18
C VAL A 184 -14.10 16.18 6.31
N LYS A 185 -15.13 17.02 6.12
CA LYS A 185 -15.01 18.32 5.45
C LYS A 185 -14.02 19.25 6.13
N LYS A 186 -14.18 19.49 7.44
CA LYS A 186 -13.24 20.33 8.21
C LYS A 186 -11.81 19.79 8.15
N TRP A 187 -11.66 18.47 8.13
CA TRP A 187 -10.37 17.82 8.01
C TRP A 187 -9.73 18.08 6.64
N TYR A 188 -10.49 17.89 5.56
CA TYR A 188 -10.07 18.17 4.19
C TYR A 188 -9.66 19.64 4.01
N ASP A 189 -10.51 20.56 4.44
CA ASP A 189 -10.29 22.00 4.33
C ASP A 189 -9.04 22.45 5.10
N SER A 190 -8.71 21.78 6.21
CA SER A 190 -7.51 22.09 7.01
C SER A 190 -6.22 21.50 6.44
N MET A 191 -6.26 20.39 5.71
CA MET A 191 -5.06 19.72 5.19
C MET A 191 -4.74 20.10 3.74
N GLY A 192 -5.74 20.54 2.96
CA GLY A 192 -5.60 20.78 1.51
C GLY A 192 -5.50 19.50 0.67
N TYR A 193 -5.62 18.33 1.30
CA TYR A 193 -5.72 17.01 0.69
C TYR A 193 -6.44 16.06 1.66
N PHE A 194 -7.10 15.02 1.16
CA PHE A 194 -7.84 14.08 2.02
C PHE A 194 -6.93 12.97 2.58
N MET A 195 -6.17 12.35 1.70
CA MET A 195 -5.32 11.20 2.00
C MET A 195 -4.07 11.26 1.11
N LEU A 196 -2.95 10.75 1.62
CA LEU A 196 -1.78 10.48 0.78
C LEU A 196 -2.04 9.21 -0.02
N GLU A 197 -1.91 9.28 -1.33
CA GLU A 197 -1.99 8.10 -2.19
C GLU A 197 -0.60 7.50 -2.40
N GLY A 198 -0.55 6.20 -2.66
CA GLY A 198 0.66 5.49 -2.98
C GLY A 198 0.54 4.73 -4.30
N GLU A 199 1.66 4.63 -5.01
CA GLU A 199 1.86 3.73 -6.14
C GLU A 199 3.10 2.87 -5.90
N GLY A 200 3.14 1.69 -6.53
CA GLY A 200 4.36 0.94 -6.72
C GLY A 200 5.06 1.38 -8.00
N GLU A 201 6.38 1.36 -8.04
CA GLU A 201 7.14 1.47 -9.27
C GLU A 201 8.14 0.32 -9.36
N ALA A 202 8.28 -0.28 -10.54
CA ALA A 202 9.29 -1.28 -10.88
C ALA A 202 10.26 -0.71 -11.92
N TYR A 203 11.56 -0.99 -11.77
CA TYR A 203 12.58 -0.55 -12.73
C TYR A 203 12.76 -1.60 -13.82
N ILE A 204 12.23 -1.33 -15.01
CA ILE A 204 12.17 -2.27 -16.14
C ILE A 204 12.73 -1.55 -17.37
N ASP A 205 13.60 -2.21 -18.14
CA ASP A 205 14.19 -1.66 -19.37
C ASP A 205 14.83 -0.27 -19.20
N GLY A 206 15.48 -0.03 -18.07
CA GLY A 206 16.15 1.24 -17.77
C GLY A 206 15.23 2.39 -17.33
N LYS A 207 13.94 2.13 -17.08
CA LYS A 207 12.99 3.15 -16.61
C LYS A 207 12.12 2.68 -15.45
N TRP A 208 11.67 3.63 -14.63
CA TRP A 208 10.65 3.37 -13.61
C TRP A 208 9.28 3.30 -14.27
N VAL A 209 8.60 2.19 -14.11
CA VAL A 209 7.24 1.93 -14.61
C VAL A 209 6.29 1.91 -13.42
N VAL A 210 5.23 2.70 -13.48
CA VAL A 210 4.21 2.83 -12.43
C VAL A 210 3.27 1.62 -12.45
N ALA A 211 2.95 1.12 -11.25
CA ALA A 211 2.03 0.03 -10.99
C ALA A 211 1.00 0.46 -9.94
N HIS A 212 -0.18 0.89 -10.41
CA HIS A 212 -1.29 1.28 -9.55
C HIS A 212 -2.12 0.05 -9.13
N VAL A 213 -1.58 -0.69 -8.14
CA VAL A 213 -2.15 -1.94 -7.61
C VAL A 213 -3.23 -1.75 -6.54
N GLY A 214 -3.81 -0.53 -6.43
CA GLY A 214 -4.84 -0.20 -5.44
C GLY A 214 -6.17 -0.95 -5.66
N PRO A 215 -7.34 -0.29 -5.66
CA PRO A 215 -8.61 -0.99 -5.88
C PRO A 215 -8.60 -1.80 -7.19
N LYS A 216 -9.30 -2.94 -7.21
CA LYS A 216 -9.49 -3.77 -8.41
C LYS A 216 -9.96 -2.93 -9.60
N ALA A 217 -9.68 -3.37 -10.83
CA ALA A 217 -10.08 -2.65 -12.03
C ALA A 217 -11.59 -2.37 -12.06
N GLU A 218 -12.41 -3.35 -11.69
CA GLU A 218 -13.87 -3.20 -11.59
C GLU A 218 -14.28 -2.07 -10.62
N ARG A 219 -13.69 -2.04 -9.41
CA ARG A 219 -13.98 -1.01 -8.40
C ARG A 219 -13.50 0.37 -8.85
N GLN A 220 -12.37 0.46 -9.54
CA GLN A 220 -11.89 1.73 -10.10
C GLN A 220 -12.83 2.26 -11.17
N ALA A 221 -13.24 1.40 -12.11
CA ALA A 221 -14.17 1.75 -13.17
C ALA A 221 -15.52 2.21 -12.58
N ALA A 222 -16.05 1.48 -11.59
CA ALA A 222 -17.28 1.86 -10.88
C ALA A 222 -17.16 3.21 -10.14
N ALA A 223 -15.95 3.57 -9.70
CA ALA A 223 -15.66 4.83 -9.03
C ALA A 223 -15.31 5.99 -9.98
N GLY A 224 -15.33 5.77 -11.31
CA GLY A 224 -14.96 6.78 -12.30
C GLY A 224 -13.48 7.19 -12.24
N ILE A 225 -12.62 6.31 -11.72
CA ILE A 225 -11.17 6.51 -11.68
C ILE A 225 -10.59 5.92 -12.98
N PRO A 226 -9.89 6.74 -13.80
CA PRO A 226 -9.31 6.28 -15.06
C PRO A 226 -8.17 5.25 -14.88
#